data_AF-A0A9W4JN94-F1
#
_entry.id   AF-A0A9W4JN94-F1
#
_cell.length_a   1.000
_cell.length_b   1.000
_cell.length_c   1.000
_cell.angle_alpha   90.00
_cell.angle_beta   90.00
_cell.angle_gamma   90.00
#
_symmetry.space_group_name_H-M   'P 1'
#
loop_
_entity.id
_entity.type
_entity.pdbx_description
1 polymer ?
#
loop_
_entity_poly.entity_id
_entity_poly.type
_entity_poly.pdbx_seq_one_letter_code
_entity_poly.pdbx_strand_id
1 'polypeptide(L)'
;MQTIHNALIRTHHITSRKKVAALKRAADSLECAVLLRSGGCPGIMYVEGRGKERVESWVDVVRRLRYKDFQLVTRAGVLEMEEGEEAGKNRAKETEKEKESPGLAMGLDEVESVKEFGGIMAKRGVWKWWRKGMGYV
;
A
#
# COMPACT_ATOMS: atom_id res chain seq x y z
N MET A 1 2.72 19.54 -10.60
CA MET A 1 1.91 18.64 -9.74
C MET A 1 2.73 17.37 -9.55
N GLN A 2 2.96 16.92 -8.32
CA GLN A 2 3.67 15.64 -8.10
C GLN A 2 2.66 14.51 -8.20
N THR A 3 2.81 13.65 -9.22
CA THR A 3 1.90 12.54 -9.47
C THR A 3 2.23 11.37 -8.54
N ILE A 4 1.26 10.95 -7.74
CA ILE A 4 1.37 9.76 -6.91
C ILE A 4 1.18 8.54 -7.79
N HIS A 5 2.03 7.53 -7.58
CA HIS A 5 1.90 6.24 -8.23
C HIS A 5 1.66 5.17 -7.18
N ASN A 6 0.97 4.09 -7.55
CA ASN A 6 0.76 2.95 -6.69
C ASN A 6 1.01 1.61 -7.41
N ALA A 7 1.23 0.56 -6.61
CA ALA A 7 1.33 -0.80 -7.10
C ALA A 7 0.78 -1.79 -6.07
N LEU A 8 0.37 -2.97 -6.55
CA LEU A 8 -0.15 -4.06 -5.73
C LEU A 8 0.62 -5.34 -6.00
N ILE A 9 1.10 -5.96 -4.93
CA ILE A 9 1.85 -7.21 -4.97
C ILE A 9 1.13 -8.25 -4.11
N ARG A 10 1.06 -9.48 -4.63
CA ARG A 10 0.68 -10.67 -3.87
C ARG A 10 1.83 -11.65 -3.80
N THR A 11 1.88 -12.40 -2.71
CA THR A 11 2.78 -13.53 -2.50
C THR A 11 2.04 -14.64 -1.77
N HIS A 12 2.66 -15.80 -1.66
CA HIS A 12 2.10 -16.91 -0.88
C HIS A 12 1.94 -16.54 0.60
N HIS A 13 2.99 -16.02 1.24
CA HIS A 13 2.96 -15.52 2.62
C HIS A 13 4.10 -14.53 2.85
N ILE A 14 4.00 -13.72 3.90
CA ILE A 14 5.06 -12.82 4.37
C ILE A 14 5.25 -13.03 5.87
N THR A 15 6.05 -14.03 6.23
CA THR A 15 6.26 -14.46 7.63
C THR A 15 7.66 -14.16 8.16
N SER A 16 8.67 -14.08 7.28
CA SER A 16 10.06 -13.85 7.69
C SER A 16 10.25 -12.44 8.26
N ARG A 17 10.46 -12.33 9.58
CA ARG A 17 10.75 -11.05 10.24
C ARG A 17 12.01 -10.36 9.69
N LYS A 18 13.02 -11.13 9.26
CA LYS A 18 14.22 -10.60 8.59
C LYS A 18 13.85 -9.90 7.26
N LYS A 19 12.96 -10.49 6.47
CA LYS A 19 12.49 -9.87 5.22
C LYS A 19 11.60 -8.66 5.51
N VAL A 20 10.72 -8.73 6.52
CA VAL A 20 9.92 -7.57 6.95
C VAL A 20 10.80 -6.40 7.39
N ALA A 21 11.85 -6.65 8.18
CA ALA A 21 12.79 -5.61 8.58
C ALA A 21 13.53 -5.00 7.37
N ALA A 22 13.86 -5.80 6.35
CA ALA A 22 14.44 -5.29 5.11
C ALA A 22 13.44 -4.43 4.32
N LEU A 23 12.17 -4.84 4.27
CA LEU A 23 11.08 -4.07 3.66
C LEU A 23 10.85 -2.73 4.37
N LYS A 24 10.86 -2.69 5.70
CA LYS A 24 10.74 -1.44 6.48
C LYS A 24 11.83 -0.44 6.09
N ARG A 25 13.09 -0.86 6.15
CA ARG A 25 14.23 0.00 5.74
C ARG A 25 14.12 0.48 4.29
N ALA A 26 13.64 -0.38 3.39
CA ALA A 26 13.47 -0.02 1.99
C ALA A 26 12.35 1.01 1.79
N ALA A 27 11.24 0.90 2.53
CA ALA A 27 10.14 1.87 2.46
C ALA A 27 10.62 3.25 2.91
N ASP A 28 11.36 3.30 4.01
CA ASP A 28 11.95 4.55 4.54
C ASP A 28 12.95 5.16 3.53
N SER A 29 13.87 4.34 2.99
CA SER A 29 14.91 4.80 2.06
C SER A 29 14.36 5.28 0.72
N LEU A 30 13.25 4.68 0.26
CA LEU A 30 12.60 5.06 -1.01
C LEU A 30 11.55 6.16 -0.81
N GLU A 31 11.29 6.60 0.42
CA GLU A 31 10.19 7.50 0.79
C GLU A 31 8.85 7.01 0.22
N CYS A 32 8.59 5.70 0.36
CA CYS A 32 7.35 5.08 -0.03
C CYS A 32 6.45 4.87 1.18
N ALA A 33 5.15 4.96 0.97
CA ALA A 33 4.13 4.63 1.94
C ALA A 33 3.61 3.22 1.62
N VAL A 34 3.81 2.27 2.54
CA VAL A 34 3.59 0.83 2.29
C VAL A 34 2.66 0.24 3.33
N LEU A 35 1.64 -0.48 2.86
CA LEU A 35 0.83 -1.34 3.71
C LEU A 35 1.16 -2.80 3.43
N LEU A 36 1.51 -3.53 4.48
CA LEU A 36 1.92 -4.92 4.42
C LEU A 36 0.93 -5.80 5.19
N ARG A 37 0.42 -6.85 4.53
CA ARG A 37 -0.26 -7.95 5.24
C ARG A 37 0.74 -9.08 5.50
N SER A 38 1.14 -9.26 6.76
CA SER A 38 2.10 -10.28 7.18
C SER A 38 1.43 -11.47 7.92
N GLY A 39 2.19 -12.53 8.19
CA GLY A 39 1.78 -13.69 8.99
C GLY A 39 1.03 -14.79 8.24
N GLY A 40 -0.06 -14.47 7.53
CA GLY A 40 -0.89 -15.47 6.84
C GLY A 40 -0.71 -15.56 5.32
N CYS A 41 -1.40 -16.52 4.71
CA CYS A 41 -1.64 -16.59 3.26
C CYS A 41 -2.98 -15.90 2.91
N PRO A 42 -3.08 -15.07 1.86
CA PRO A 42 -1.97 -14.61 1.01
C PRO A 42 -1.14 -13.51 1.67
N GLY A 43 0.14 -13.39 1.30
CA GLY A 43 0.92 -12.19 1.58
C GLY A 43 0.52 -11.06 0.62
N ILE A 44 0.38 -9.83 1.12
CA ILE A 44 -0.12 -8.70 0.32
C ILE A 44 0.72 -7.46 0.63
N MET A 45 1.10 -6.72 -0.41
CA MET A 45 1.77 -5.42 -0.26
C MET A 45 1.11 -4.40 -1.17
N TYR A 46 0.69 -3.29 -0.58
CA TYR A 46 0.33 -2.06 -1.28
C TYR A 46 1.47 -1.06 -1.09
N VAL A 47 1.82 -0.35 -2.14
CA VAL A 47 2.80 0.74 -2.08
C VAL A 47 2.28 1.94 -2.84
N GLU A 48 2.53 3.13 -2.30
CA GLU A 48 2.41 4.39 -3.01
C GLU A 48 3.65 5.25 -2.82
N GLY A 49 3.94 6.12 -3.79
CA GLY A 49 5.09 7.00 -3.76
C GLY A 49 4.96 8.18 -4.72
N ARG A 50 5.74 9.23 -4.45
CA ARG A 50 5.87 10.40 -5.34
C ARG A 50 6.73 10.02 -6.54
N GLY A 51 6.12 9.91 -7.71
CA GLY A 51 6.82 9.46 -8.92
C GLY A 51 6.84 7.94 -9.08
N LYS A 52 6.95 7.52 -10.35
CA LYS A 52 6.89 6.12 -10.74
C LYS A 52 8.16 5.36 -10.34
N GLU A 53 9.32 6.02 -10.38
CA GLU A 53 10.61 5.36 -10.12
C GLU A 53 10.74 4.81 -8.70
N ARG A 54 10.14 5.49 -7.71
CA ARG A 54 10.16 5.03 -6.31
C ARG A 54 9.36 3.75 -6.14
N VAL A 55 8.19 3.69 -6.75
CA VAL A 55 7.31 2.51 -6.73
C VAL A 55 7.93 1.35 -7.51
N GLU A 56 8.55 1.60 -8.66
CA GLU A 56 9.28 0.56 -9.41
C GLU A 56 10.49 0.04 -8.63
N SER A 57 11.25 0.93 -7.97
CA SER A 57 12.36 0.56 -7.10
C SER A 57 11.90 -0.33 -5.93
N TRP A 58 10.74 -0.02 -5.34
CA TRP A 58 10.11 -0.86 -4.32
C TRP A 58 9.79 -2.25 -4.86
N VAL A 59 9.16 -2.35 -6.04
CA VAL A 59 8.85 -3.64 -6.68
C VAL A 59 10.12 -4.48 -6.87
N ASP A 60 11.22 -3.86 -7.27
CA ASP A 60 12.50 -4.55 -7.46
C ASP A 60 13.15 -5.01 -6.14
N VAL A 61 13.00 -4.25 -5.05
CA VAL A 61 13.35 -4.71 -3.70
C VAL A 61 12.56 -5.98 -3.35
N VAL A 62 11.24 -5.97 -3.52
CA VAL A 62 10.38 -7.12 -3.19
C VAL A 62 10.73 -8.34 -4.05
N ARG A 63 10.99 -8.16 -5.36
CA ARG A 63 11.41 -9.24 -6.26
C ARG A 63 12.71 -9.92 -5.82
N ARG A 64 13.68 -9.15 -5.31
CA ARG A 64 14.96 -9.68 -4.79
C ARG A 64 14.79 -10.54 -3.54
N LEU A 65 13.70 -10.37 -2.79
CA LEU A 65 13.40 -11.18 -1.60
C LEU A 65 12.84 -12.57 -1.92
N ARG A 66 12.59 -12.90 -3.19
CA ARG A 66 12.21 -14.24 -3.68
C ARG A 66 11.08 -14.87 -2.85
N TYR A 67 9.98 -14.14 -2.68
CA TYR A 67 8.79 -14.73 -2.08
C TYR A 67 8.18 -15.78 -3.02
N LYS A 68 7.65 -16.86 -2.44
CA LYS A 68 6.91 -17.87 -3.20
C LYS A 68 5.66 -17.24 -3.81
N ASP A 69 5.32 -17.66 -5.03
CA ASP A 69 4.16 -17.20 -5.79
C ASP A 69 4.10 -15.67 -5.90
N PHE A 70 5.25 -15.02 -6.11
CA PHE A 70 5.30 -13.57 -6.31
C PHE A 70 4.48 -13.18 -7.54
N GLN A 71 3.54 -12.26 -7.34
CA GLN A 71 2.69 -11.70 -8.39
C GLN A 71 2.67 -10.18 -8.25
N LEU A 72 3.12 -9.48 -9.30
CA LEU A 72 2.86 -8.05 -9.45
C LEU A 72 1.47 -7.90 -10.07
N VAL A 73 0.46 -7.79 -9.20
CA VAL A 73 -0.96 -7.76 -9.56
C VAL A 73 -1.30 -6.48 -10.31
N THR A 74 -0.83 -5.35 -9.80
CA THR A 74 -0.96 -4.06 -10.48
C THR A 74 0.42 -3.42 -10.57
N ARG A 75 0.81 -3.03 -11.79
CA ARG A 75 2.07 -2.32 -12.04
C ARG A 75 2.02 -0.90 -11.50
N ALA A 76 3.18 -0.29 -11.32
CA ALA A 76 3.32 1.12 -10.98
C ALA A 76 2.55 1.98 -12.00
N GLY A 77 1.43 2.54 -11.56
CA GLY A 77 0.54 3.38 -12.36
C GLY A 77 0.13 4.61 -11.56
N VAL A 78 -0.42 5.61 -12.23
CA VAL A 78 -0.94 6.82 -11.57
C VAL A 78 -2.03 6.38 -10.59
N LEU A 79 -1.95 6.88 -9.36
CA LEU A 79 -2.95 6.63 -8.34
C LEU A 79 -4.22 7.40 -8.71
N GLU A 80 -5.21 6.66 -9.18
CA GLU A 80 -6.56 7.16 -9.43
C GLU A 80 -7.35 7.02 -8.12
N MET A 81 -7.47 8.11 -7.36
CA MET A 81 -8.40 8.15 -6.24
C MET A 81 -9.82 8.16 -6.81
N GLU A 82 -10.67 7.29 -6.28
CA GLU A 82 -12.10 7.33 -6.56
C GLU A 82 -12.65 8.65 -6.00
N GLU A 83 -13.23 9.49 -6.86
CA GLU A 83 -14.02 10.64 -6.45
C GLU A 83 -15.18 10.13 -5.59
N GLY A 84 -15.13 10.41 -4.29
CA GLY A 84 -16.13 9.95 -3.35
C GLY A 84 -17.41 10.77 -3.47
N GLU A 85 -18.49 10.13 -3.94
CA GLU A 85 -19.81 10.42 -3.40
C GLU A 85 -19.81 10.02 -1.91
N GLU A 86 -19.98 11.04 -1.05
CA GLU A 86 -20.43 11.00 0.35
C GLU A 86 -19.70 10.07 1.34
N ALA A 87 -18.65 10.61 1.98
CA ALA A 87 -18.37 10.30 3.39
C ALA A 87 -19.00 11.41 4.26
N GLY A 88 -20.27 11.19 4.64
CA GLY A 88 -21.04 12.10 5.49
C GLY A 88 -20.45 12.30 6.89
N LYS A 89 -20.31 13.58 7.26
CA LYS A 89 -20.44 14.24 8.58
C LYS A 89 -20.42 13.37 9.86
N ASN A 90 -19.40 13.63 10.70
CA ASN A 90 -19.38 13.81 12.17
C ASN A 90 -18.05 13.25 12.72
N ARG A 91 -17.23 13.92 13.56
CA ARG A 91 -17.39 15.13 14.36
C ARG A 91 -16.00 15.59 14.88
N ALA A 92 -15.81 16.91 14.81
CA ALA A 92 -15.07 17.82 15.70
C ALA A 92 -13.57 17.62 16.05
N LYS A 93 -12.81 18.63 15.61
CA LYS A 93 -11.82 19.50 16.32
C LYS A 93 -10.58 18.88 16.99
N GLU A 94 -9.50 19.65 16.82
CA GLU A 94 -8.14 19.56 17.38
C GLU A 94 -7.18 18.77 16.47
N THR A 95 -6.12 19.32 15.87
CA THR A 95 -5.42 20.60 16.06
C THR A 95 -4.69 20.93 14.74
N GLU A 96 -4.47 22.21 14.48
CA GLU A 96 -3.75 22.72 13.30
C GLU A 96 -2.31 22.19 13.25
N LYS A 97 -2.07 21.12 12.49
CA LYS A 97 -0.76 20.78 11.94
C LYS A 97 -0.94 20.14 10.58
N GLU A 98 -0.53 20.92 9.58
CA GLU A 98 -0.12 20.52 8.23
C GLU A 98 -1.15 19.76 7.39
N LYS A 99 -1.47 20.35 6.24
CA LYS A 99 -2.22 19.73 5.14
C LYS A 99 -1.40 18.56 4.55
N GLU A 100 -1.24 17.49 5.31
CA GLU A 100 -0.79 16.22 4.77
C GLU A 100 -2.01 15.54 4.14
N SER A 101 -1.81 15.09 2.91
CA SER A 101 -2.78 14.29 2.17
C SER A 101 -3.26 13.13 3.06
N PRO A 102 -4.46 12.56 2.85
CA PRO A 102 -4.93 11.38 3.57
C PRO A 102 -4.17 10.08 3.19
N GLY A 103 -2.84 10.17 3.03
CA GLY A 103 -1.91 9.14 2.60
C GLY A 103 -1.41 8.28 3.77
N LEU A 104 -0.68 7.21 3.45
CA LEU A 104 -0.05 6.37 4.48
C LEU A 104 1.08 7.22 5.05
N ALA A 105 1.39 7.07 6.34
CA ALA A 105 2.65 7.60 6.83
C ALA A 105 3.78 7.00 5.98
N MET A 106 4.79 7.80 5.64
CA MET A 106 5.98 7.27 4.98
C MET A 106 6.57 6.14 5.81
N GLY A 107 7.02 5.08 5.15
CA GLY A 107 7.45 3.85 5.79
C GLY A 107 6.47 2.71 5.57
N LEU A 108 6.47 1.74 6.49
CA LEU A 108 5.73 0.49 6.34
C LEU A 108 4.91 0.15 7.57
N ASP A 109 3.60 0.05 7.37
CA ASP A 109 2.61 -0.42 8.34
C ASP A 109 2.26 -1.89 8.08
N GLU A 110 2.07 -2.65 9.17
CA GLU A 110 1.70 -4.07 9.13
C GLU A 110 0.27 -4.27 9.61
N VAL A 111 -0.47 -5.13 8.91
CA VAL A 111 -1.79 -5.62 9.31
C VAL A 111 -1.83 -7.14 9.23
N GLU A 112 -2.71 -7.76 10.00
CA GLU A 112 -2.76 -9.23 10.11
C GLU A 112 -3.82 -9.85 9.19
N SER A 113 -4.86 -9.07 8.87
CA SER A 113 -6.04 -9.56 8.14
C SER A 113 -6.26 -8.87 6.80
N VAL A 114 -6.79 -9.61 5.84
CA VAL A 114 -7.20 -9.08 4.53
C VAL A 114 -8.37 -8.10 4.68
N LYS A 115 -9.25 -8.32 5.66
CA LYS A 115 -10.39 -7.44 5.98
C LYS A 115 -9.91 -6.06 6.39
N GLU A 116 -8.94 -5.99 7.30
CA GLU A 116 -8.34 -4.74 7.75
C GLU A 116 -7.60 -4.02 6.61
N PHE A 117 -6.80 -4.77 5.84
CA PHE A 117 -6.13 -4.24 4.65
C PHE A 117 -7.12 -3.59 3.69
N GLY A 118 -8.21 -4.28 3.38
CA GLY A 118 -9.27 -3.77 2.53
C GLY A 118 -9.96 -2.53 3.10
N GLY A 119 -10.21 -2.50 4.41
CA GLY A 119 -10.76 -1.32 5.08
C GLY A 119 -9.86 -0.08 4.94
N ILE A 120 -8.54 -0.25 4.96
CA ILE A 120 -7.58 0.84 4.72
C ILE A 120 -7.61 1.28 3.25
N MET A 121 -7.68 0.34 2.30
CA MET A 121 -7.82 0.66 0.87
C MET A 121 -9.12 1.44 0.57
N ALA A 122 -10.21 1.13 1.28
CA ALA A 122 -11.46 1.86 1.16
C ALA A 122 -11.37 3.30 1.67
N LYS A 123 -10.78 3.51 2.85
CA LYS A 123 -10.55 4.86 3.40
C LYS A 123 -9.68 5.75 2.49
N ARG A 124 -8.84 5.13 1.66
CA ARG A 124 -7.96 5.79 0.69
C ARG A 124 -8.61 6.12 -0.66
N GLY A 125 -9.84 5.66 -0.89
CA GLY A 125 -10.47 5.80 -2.19
C GLY A 125 -9.84 4.94 -3.29
N VAL A 126 -9.16 3.83 -2.95
CA VAL A 126 -8.62 2.87 -3.94
C VAL A 126 -9.30 1.49 -3.83
N TRP A 127 -10.55 1.47 -3.38
CA TRP A 127 -11.29 0.25 -3.06
C TRP A 127 -11.55 -0.64 -4.29
N LYS A 128 -12.13 -0.07 -5.36
CA LYS A 128 -12.44 -0.79 -6.60
C LYS A 128 -11.15 -1.28 -7.25
N TRP A 129 -10.12 -0.43 -7.29
CA TRP A 129 -8.80 -0.78 -7.78
C TRP A 129 -8.22 -1.99 -7.03
N TRP A 130 -8.27 -1.95 -5.69
CA TRP A 130 -7.81 -3.04 -4.82
C TRP A 130 -8.59 -4.33 -5.08
N ARG A 131 -9.93 -4.26 -5.09
CA ARG A 131 -10.79 -5.44 -5.29
C ARG A 131 -10.56 -6.08 -6.65
N LYS A 132 -10.41 -5.28 -7.71
CA LYS A 132 -10.09 -5.75 -9.06
C LYS A 132 -8.76 -6.48 -9.08
N GLY A 133 -7.71 -5.90 -8.47
CA GLY A 133 -6.41 -6.56 -8.35
C GLY A 133 -6.48 -7.87 -7.56
N MET A 134 -7.26 -7.91 -6.50
CA MET A 134 -7.44 -9.12 -5.69
C MET A 134 -8.30 -10.20 -6.36
N GLY A 135 -9.04 -9.88 -7.43
CA GLY A 135 -9.96 -10.80 -8.12
C GLY A 135 -11.30 -10.99 -7.40
N TYR A 136 -11.76 -9.98 -6.65
CA TYR A 136 -13.06 -9.99 -5.95
C TYR A 136 -14.22 -9.42 -6.79
N VAL A 137 -13.94 -9.01 -8.03
CA VAL A 137 -14.87 -8.35 -8.96
C VAL A 137 -14.56 -8.82 -10.36
#